data_AF-A0AAU0RBE8-F1
#
_entry.id   AF-A0AAU0RBE8-F1
#
_cell.length_a   1.000
_cell.length_b   1.000
_cell.length_c   1.000
_cell.angle_alpha   90.00
_cell.angle_beta   90.00
_cell.angle_gamma   90.00
#
_symmetry.space_group_name_H-M   'P 1'
#
loop_
_entity.id
_entity.type
_entity.pdbx_description
1 polymer ?
#
loop_
_entity_poly.entity_id
_entity_poly.type
_entity_poly.pdbx_seq_one_letter_code
_entity_poly.pdbx_strand_id
1 'polypeptide(L)'
;MRRIRTTFDQLIYDAGEVLVNKLLRTRNTVIWYRVYWRRMYRQLLAQGISEFNSAIGRQYLFNKFGESDYAALSKRDKDIVKVINVLCEFYDTGTLVSYRERILLNGPMGELVSQFVAYLVSHRLKPSTINEREHYLSRFLIFLKEKDLISMDKVDKFVILHYLKTLDVRKPTVAHMTLRAIRTFLKYLFEQGILKTDTSLFVPRDNYKKQAKLPSVFKTNEIQQMIGTIDRSNACGKRNYAIVLLAARLGLSTSISNQYRSVVLMYG
;
A
#
# COMPACT_ATOMS: atom_id res chain seq x y z
N MET A 1 9.04 3.95 -30.87
CA MET A 1 8.18 4.39 -29.75
C MET A 1 7.08 5.30 -30.29
N ARG A 2 5.81 4.87 -30.26
CA ARG A 2 4.68 5.73 -30.66
C ARG A 2 4.44 6.76 -29.56
N ARG A 3 4.86 8.01 -29.78
CA ARG A 3 4.47 9.14 -28.93
C ARG A 3 2.95 9.27 -29.02
N ILE A 4 2.25 9.04 -27.92
CA ILE A 4 0.81 9.22 -27.83
C ILE A 4 0.55 10.74 -27.99
N ARG A 5 0.23 11.19 -29.21
CA ARG A 5 -0.35 12.52 -29.47
C ARG A 5 -1.86 12.44 -29.24
N THR A 6 -2.29 12.38 -27.99
CA THR A 6 -3.70 12.45 -27.63
C THR A 6 -3.94 13.58 -26.63
N THR A 7 -5.17 14.07 -26.57
CA THR A 7 -5.59 15.10 -25.61
C THR A 7 -5.31 14.63 -24.18
N PHE A 8 -5.10 15.56 -23.24
CA PHE A 8 -4.76 15.20 -21.86
C PHE A 8 -5.83 14.30 -21.19
N ASP A 9 -7.11 14.47 -21.56
CA ASP A 9 -8.18 13.59 -21.08
C ASP A 9 -8.03 12.15 -21.58
N GLN A 10 -7.62 11.97 -22.84
CA GLN A 10 -7.33 10.65 -23.39
C GLN A 10 -6.12 10.02 -22.71
N LEU A 11 -5.05 10.80 -22.46
CA LEU A 11 -3.88 10.35 -21.72
C LEU A 11 -4.26 9.85 -20.30
N ILE A 12 -5.10 10.60 -19.58
CA ILE A 12 -5.61 10.20 -18.26
C ILE A 12 -6.48 8.94 -18.34
N TYR A 13 -7.30 8.83 -19.38
CA TYR A 13 -8.16 7.68 -19.59
C TYR A 13 -7.30 6.42 -19.79
N ASP A 14 -6.40 6.46 -20.77
CA ASP A 14 -5.52 5.35 -21.15
C ASP A 14 -4.61 4.92 -20.00
N ALA A 15 -3.98 5.87 -19.31
CA ALA A 15 -3.16 5.59 -18.13
C ALA A 15 -4.00 4.91 -17.03
N GLY A 16 -5.24 5.36 -16.85
CA GLY A 16 -6.19 4.77 -15.91
C GLY A 16 -6.58 3.34 -16.30
N GLU A 17 -6.80 3.07 -17.59
CA GLU A 17 -7.10 1.72 -18.09
C GLU A 17 -5.92 0.77 -17.85
N VAL A 18 -4.67 1.23 -18.06
CA VAL A 18 -3.50 0.40 -17.72
C VAL A 18 -3.41 0.14 -16.21
N LEU A 19 -3.75 1.12 -15.36
CA LEU A 19 -3.79 0.91 -13.91
C LEU A 19 -4.85 -0.13 -13.50
N VAL A 20 -6.03 -0.13 -14.13
CA VAL A 20 -7.09 -1.10 -13.84
C VAL A 20 -6.77 -2.47 -14.43
N ASN A 21 -6.50 -2.53 -15.74
CA ASN A 21 -6.47 -3.79 -16.48
C ASN A 21 -5.12 -4.50 -16.37
N LYS A 22 -4.01 -3.74 -16.41
CA LYS A 22 -2.66 -4.32 -16.34
C LYS A 22 -2.14 -4.42 -14.91
N LEU A 23 -2.36 -3.39 -14.08
CA LEU A 23 -1.86 -3.35 -12.70
C LEU A 23 -2.90 -3.74 -11.65
N LEU A 24 -4.11 -4.13 -12.07
CA LEU A 24 -5.21 -4.61 -11.24
C LEU A 24 -5.51 -3.68 -10.04
N ARG A 25 -5.32 -2.36 -10.19
CA ARG A 25 -5.56 -1.39 -9.11
C ARG A 25 -7.05 -1.29 -8.83
N THR A 26 -7.41 -1.05 -7.57
CA THR A 26 -8.82 -0.87 -7.20
C THR A 26 -9.38 0.40 -7.84
N ARG A 27 -10.69 0.40 -8.15
CA ARG A 27 -11.39 1.54 -8.74
C ARG A 27 -11.16 2.84 -7.96
N ASN A 28 -11.22 2.78 -6.62
CA ASN A 28 -10.97 3.94 -5.76
C ASN A 28 -9.54 4.48 -5.89
N THR A 29 -8.56 3.59 -6.05
CA THR A 29 -7.17 4.01 -6.31
C THR A 29 -7.10 4.75 -7.64
N VAL A 30 -7.66 4.20 -8.71
CA VAL A 30 -7.61 4.81 -10.04
C VAL A 30 -8.35 6.15 -10.09
N ILE A 31 -9.51 6.26 -9.44
CA ILE A 31 -10.22 7.54 -9.27
C ILE A 31 -9.30 8.58 -8.62
N TRP A 32 -8.59 8.19 -7.56
CA TRP A 32 -7.65 9.09 -6.89
C TRP A 32 -6.51 9.55 -7.82
N TYR A 33 -5.90 8.68 -8.62
CA TYR A 33 -4.91 9.09 -9.63
C TYR A 33 -5.52 10.09 -10.64
N ARG A 34 -6.70 9.77 -11.22
CA ARG A 34 -7.38 10.64 -12.20
C ARG A 34 -7.70 12.03 -11.62
N VAL A 35 -8.14 12.11 -10.37
CA VAL A 35 -8.42 13.39 -9.68
C VAL A 35 -7.16 14.24 -9.57
N TYR A 36 -6.04 13.66 -9.16
CA TYR A 36 -4.79 14.39 -9.01
C TYR A 36 -4.19 14.83 -10.35
N TRP A 37 -4.25 13.99 -11.39
CA TRP A 37 -3.81 14.36 -12.74
C TRP A 37 -4.64 15.52 -13.31
N ARG A 38 -5.97 15.49 -13.17
CA ARG A 38 -6.84 16.61 -13.57
C ARG A 38 -6.54 17.88 -12.79
N ARG A 39 -6.23 17.77 -11.49
CA ARG A 39 -5.85 18.93 -10.67
C ARG A 39 -4.54 19.55 -11.14
N MET A 40 -3.52 18.73 -11.40
CA MET A 40 -2.25 19.19 -11.95
C MET A 40 -2.47 19.91 -13.28
N TYR A 41 -3.24 19.31 -14.20
CA TYR A 41 -3.48 19.91 -15.51
C TYR A 41 -4.25 21.24 -15.46
N ARG A 42 -5.22 21.38 -14.57
CA ARG A 42 -5.86 22.68 -14.32
C ARG A 42 -4.86 23.76 -13.91
N GLN A 43 -3.83 23.40 -13.12
CA GLN A 43 -2.78 24.33 -12.73
C GLN A 43 -1.83 24.65 -13.89
N LEU A 44 -1.51 23.67 -14.74
CA LEU A 44 -0.72 23.88 -15.95
C LEU A 44 -1.45 24.81 -16.94
N LEU A 45 -2.74 24.60 -17.15
CA LEU A 45 -3.57 25.47 -18.00
C LEU A 45 -3.61 26.92 -17.48
N ALA A 46 -3.69 27.11 -16.17
CA ALA A 46 -3.64 28.44 -15.56
C ALA A 46 -2.27 29.14 -15.76
N GLN A 47 -1.22 28.39 -16.08
CA GLN A 47 0.11 28.89 -16.42
C GLN A 47 0.32 29.02 -17.94
N GLY A 48 -0.74 28.82 -18.75
CA GLY A 48 -0.66 28.88 -20.21
C GLY A 48 -0.09 27.62 -20.87
N ILE A 49 0.11 26.53 -20.11
CA ILE A 49 0.62 25.26 -20.62
C ILE A 49 -0.56 24.35 -20.98
N SER A 50 -0.83 24.22 -22.28
CA SER A 50 -1.94 23.42 -22.83
C SER A 50 -1.56 21.99 -23.22
N GLU A 51 -0.27 21.70 -23.32
CA GLU A 51 0.23 20.36 -23.64
C GLU A 51 0.85 19.68 -22.41
N PHE A 52 0.81 18.37 -22.38
CA PHE A 52 1.51 17.58 -21.37
C PHE A 52 2.57 16.69 -22.00
N ASN A 53 3.73 16.65 -21.37
CA ASN A 53 4.75 15.63 -21.57
C ASN A 53 5.46 15.33 -20.24
N SER A 54 6.28 14.30 -20.22
CA SER A 54 6.98 13.88 -19.01
C SER A 54 7.95 14.93 -18.45
N ALA A 55 8.54 15.78 -19.30
CA ALA A 55 9.37 16.90 -18.85
C ALA A 55 8.55 17.97 -18.11
N ILE A 56 7.37 18.31 -18.62
CA ILE A 56 6.43 19.24 -17.95
C ILE A 56 5.97 18.66 -16.61
N GLY A 57 5.67 17.35 -16.55
CA GLY A 57 5.32 16.69 -15.30
C GLY A 57 6.44 16.72 -14.25
N ARG A 58 7.69 16.47 -14.68
CA ARG A 58 8.88 16.58 -13.81
C ARG A 58 9.15 18.02 -13.38
N GLN A 59 8.98 19.00 -14.27
CA GLN A 59 9.11 20.42 -13.95
C GLN A 59 8.04 20.87 -12.95
N TYR A 60 6.80 20.39 -13.09
CA TYR A 60 5.74 20.66 -12.13
C TYR A 60 6.11 20.15 -10.72
N LEU A 61 6.71 18.96 -10.62
CA LEU A 61 7.21 18.43 -9.34
C LEU A 61 8.34 19.29 -8.78
N PHE A 62 9.30 19.69 -9.62
CA PHE A 62 10.40 20.55 -9.23
C PHE A 62 9.90 21.92 -8.73
N ASN A 63 8.99 22.57 -9.45
CA ASN A 63 8.40 23.85 -9.03
C ASN A 63 7.65 23.76 -7.69
N LYS A 64 7.12 22.57 -7.36
CA LYS A 64 6.32 22.35 -6.16
C LYS A 64 7.14 21.95 -4.94
N PHE A 65 8.21 21.19 -5.12
CA PHE A 65 9.00 20.60 -4.03
C PHE A 65 10.47 21.03 -4.02
N GLY A 66 10.93 21.73 -5.05
CA GLY A 66 12.34 22.13 -5.22
C GLY A 66 13.28 20.93 -5.24
N GLU A 67 14.43 21.10 -4.62
CA GLU A 67 15.46 20.06 -4.42
C GLU A 67 15.25 19.23 -3.16
N SER A 68 14.06 19.28 -2.55
CA SER A 68 13.77 18.51 -1.34
C SER A 68 13.98 17.01 -1.59
N ASP A 69 14.77 16.36 -0.72
CA ASP A 69 14.93 14.91 -0.77
C ASP A 69 13.57 14.21 -0.60
N TYR A 70 13.28 13.27 -1.50
CA TYR A 70 12.09 12.43 -1.43
C TYR A 70 11.95 11.77 -0.05
N ALA A 71 13.04 11.40 0.62
CA ALA A 71 13.00 10.81 1.96
C ALA A 71 12.41 11.75 3.02
N ALA A 72 12.68 13.06 2.93
CA ALA A 72 12.22 14.09 3.85
C ALA A 72 10.76 14.52 3.63
N LEU A 73 10.19 14.20 2.47
CA LEU A 73 8.81 14.57 2.14
C LEU A 73 7.77 13.92 3.06
N SER A 74 6.69 14.66 3.33
CA SER A 74 5.53 14.14 4.04
C SER A 74 4.87 12.99 3.26
N LYS A 75 4.09 12.14 3.93
CA LYS A 75 3.38 11.04 3.25
C LYS A 75 2.49 11.53 2.11
N ARG A 76 1.80 12.66 2.30
CA ARG A 76 0.94 13.29 1.29
C ARG A 76 1.75 13.73 0.07
N ASP A 77 2.93 14.32 0.30
CA ASP A 77 3.77 14.84 -0.79
C ASP A 77 4.43 13.71 -1.58
N LYS A 78 4.90 12.67 -0.88
CA LYS A 78 5.35 11.41 -1.49
C LYS A 78 4.30 10.78 -2.41
N ASP A 79 3.04 10.85 -1.99
CA ASP A 79 1.90 10.35 -2.76
C ASP A 79 1.66 11.20 -4.03
N ILE A 80 1.81 12.53 -3.96
CA ILE A 80 1.73 13.42 -5.13
C ILE A 80 2.85 13.12 -6.13
N VAL A 81 4.10 13.03 -5.66
CA VAL A 81 5.27 12.71 -6.49
C VAL A 81 5.04 11.38 -7.23
N LYS A 82 4.59 10.35 -6.49
CA LYS A 82 4.27 9.05 -7.06
C LYS A 82 3.21 9.14 -8.17
N VAL A 83 2.11 9.85 -7.93
CA VAL A 83 1.02 9.96 -8.91
C VAL A 83 1.49 10.60 -10.21
N ILE A 84 2.28 11.65 -10.12
CA ILE A 84 2.75 12.39 -11.30
C ILE A 84 3.81 11.59 -12.06
N ASN A 85 4.72 10.92 -11.34
CA ASN A 85 5.70 10.03 -11.97
C ASN A 85 5.06 8.88 -12.73
N VAL A 86 3.96 8.32 -12.23
CA VAL A 86 3.20 7.29 -12.98
C VAL A 86 2.68 7.84 -14.31
N LEU A 87 2.15 9.07 -14.35
CA LEU A 87 1.69 9.64 -15.63
C LEU A 87 2.85 9.94 -16.58
N CYS A 88 4.00 10.36 -16.05
CA CYS A 88 5.22 10.59 -16.83
C CYS A 88 5.74 9.27 -17.43
N GLU A 89 5.82 8.20 -16.64
CA GLU A 89 6.22 6.87 -17.10
C GLU A 89 5.29 6.37 -18.21
N PHE A 90 3.97 6.55 -18.03
CA PHE A 90 3.00 6.17 -19.04
C PHE A 90 3.17 6.99 -20.33
N TYR A 91 3.39 8.29 -20.23
CA TYR A 91 3.64 9.15 -21.38
C TYR A 91 4.91 8.72 -22.15
N ASP A 92 5.98 8.40 -21.43
CA ASP A 92 7.27 8.04 -22.02
C ASP A 92 7.24 6.65 -22.66
N THR A 93 6.58 5.68 -22.03
CA THR A 93 6.67 4.26 -22.42
C THR A 93 5.42 3.70 -23.10
N GLY A 94 4.28 4.40 -23.00
CA GLY A 94 2.97 3.90 -23.43
C GLY A 94 2.42 2.76 -22.57
N THR A 95 3.09 2.43 -21.46
CA THR A 95 2.66 1.40 -20.53
C THR A 95 3.09 1.74 -19.10
N LEU A 96 2.72 0.90 -18.15
CA LEU A 96 3.21 1.02 -16.77
C LEU A 96 3.79 -0.32 -16.35
N VAL A 97 4.92 -0.27 -15.66
CA VAL A 97 5.54 -1.44 -15.04
C VAL A 97 5.23 -1.39 -13.55
N SER A 98 4.49 -2.38 -13.06
CA SER A 98 4.27 -2.48 -11.62
C SER A 98 5.48 -3.14 -10.97
N TYR A 99 6.18 -2.40 -10.12
CA TYR A 99 7.12 -3.00 -9.15
C TYR A 99 6.42 -3.87 -8.09
N ARG A 100 5.07 -3.85 -8.06
CA ARG A 100 4.23 -4.74 -7.26
C ARG A 100 3.30 -5.45 -8.23
N GLU A 101 3.80 -6.40 -9.00
CA GLU A 101 2.94 -7.23 -9.85
C GLU A 101 1.75 -7.74 -9.01
N ARG A 102 0.54 -7.36 -9.43
CA ARG A 102 -0.65 -8.11 -9.04
C ARG A 102 -0.74 -9.20 -10.06
N ILE A 103 -0.35 -10.37 -9.64
CA ILE A 103 -0.08 -11.48 -10.54
C ILE A 103 -1.42 -12.07 -10.89
N LEU A 104 -1.67 -12.25 -12.19
CA LEU A 104 -2.79 -13.02 -12.67
C LEU A 104 -2.61 -14.44 -12.18
N LEU A 105 -3.46 -14.84 -11.23
CA LEU A 105 -3.54 -16.17 -10.67
C LEU A 105 -4.12 -17.10 -11.72
N ASN A 106 -3.27 -17.53 -12.67
CA ASN A 106 -3.68 -18.39 -13.78
C ASN A 106 -3.24 -19.84 -13.53
N GLY A 107 -4.00 -20.78 -14.09
CA GLY A 107 -3.74 -22.22 -13.99
C GLY A 107 -4.29 -22.84 -12.69
N PRO A 108 -4.02 -24.14 -12.44
CA PRO A 108 -4.65 -24.91 -11.37
C PRO A 108 -4.48 -24.29 -9.98
N MET A 109 -3.28 -23.77 -9.68
CA MET A 109 -2.99 -23.11 -8.41
C MET A 109 -3.73 -21.78 -8.25
N GLY A 110 -3.95 -21.06 -9.35
CA GLY A 110 -4.71 -19.82 -9.36
C GLY A 110 -6.20 -20.04 -9.15
N GLU A 111 -6.74 -21.14 -9.69
CA GLU A 111 -8.11 -21.59 -9.42
C GLU A 111 -8.31 -21.91 -7.95
N LEU A 112 -7.36 -22.60 -7.31
CA LEU A 112 -7.39 -22.86 -5.86
C LEU A 112 -7.42 -21.58 -5.03
N VAL A 113 -6.65 -20.56 -5.42
CA VAL A 113 -6.71 -19.25 -4.73
C VAL A 113 -8.04 -18.55 -4.99
N SER A 114 -8.62 -18.69 -6.18
CA SER A 114 -9.93 -18.12 -6.50
C SER A 114 -11.05 -18.76 -5.66
N GLN A 115 -11.01 -20.08 -5.49
CA GLN A 115 -11.91 -20.82 -4.60
C GLN A 115 -11.71 -20.39 -3.14
N PHE A 116 -10.46 -20.23 -2.70
CA PHE A 116 -10.16 -19.70 -1.37
C PHE A 116 -10.69 -18.27 -1.17
N VAL A 117 -10.56 -17.39 -2.16
CA VAL A 117 -11.10 -16.03 -2.11
C VAL A 117 -12.62 -16.07 -1.98
N ALA A 118 -13.31 -16.91 -2.76
CA ALA A 118 -14.76 -17.11 -2.65
C ALA A 118 -15.16 -17.62 -1.26
N TYR A 119 -14.40 -18.54 -0.69
CA TYR A 119 -14.56 -19.00 0.70
C TYR A 119 -14.37 -17.85 1.71
N LEU A 120 -13.39 -16.97 1.54
CA LEU A 120 -13.23 -15.82 2.44
C LEU A 120 -14.37 -14.82 2.33
N VAL A 121 -14.94 -14.63 1.13
CA VAL A 121 -16.11 -13.79 0.91
C VAL A 121 -17.33 -14.37 1.62
N SER A 122 -17.57 -15.69 1.53
CA SER A 122 -18.70 -16.34 2.21
C SER A 122 -18.61 -16.22 3.74
N HIS A 123 -17.38 -16.16 4.28
CA HIS A 123 -17.11 -15.92 5.70
C HIS A 123 -17.14 -14.44 6.10
N ARG A 124 -17.61 -13.55 5.22
CA ARG A 124 -17.80 -12.11 5.45
C ARG A 124 -16.52 -11.38 5.88
N LEU A 125 -15.35 -11.83 5.41
CA LEU A 125 -14.12 -11.09 5.64
C LEU A 125 -14.16 -9.75 4.90
N LYS A 126 -13.50 -8.74 5.49
CA LYS A 126 -13.39 -7.42 4.86
C LYS A 126 -12.66 -7.52 3.52
N PRO A 127 -13.11 -6.80 2.47
CA PRO A 127 -12.44 -6.81 1.15
C PRO A 127 -10.95 -6.45 1.21
N SER A 128 -10.56 -5.56 2.13
CA SER A 128 -9.15 -5.20 2.34
C SER A 128 -8.32 -6.38 2.86
N THR A 129 -8.87 -7.22 3.74
CA THR A 129 -8.21 -8.41 4.26
C THR A 129 -8.09 -9.49 3.19
N ILE A 130 -9.11 -9.64 2.34
CA ILE A 130 -9.11 -10.59 1.23
C ILE A 130 -8.01 -10.21 0.22
N ASN A 131 -8.00 -8.96 -0.24
CA ASN A 131 -6.97 -8.43 -1.13
C ASN A 131 -5.55 -8.54 -0.55
N GLU A 132 -5.41 -8.35 0.77
CA GLU A 132 -4.13 -8.54 1.46
C GLU A 132 -3.65 -9.98 1.37
N ARG A 133 -4.52 -10.96 1.67
CA ARG A 133 -4.19 -12.38 1.61
C ARG A 133 -3.86 -12.82 0.19
N GLU A 134 -4.70 -12.45 -0.77
CA GLU A 134 -4.48 -12.72 -2.20
C GLU A 134 -3.12 -12.17 -2.66
N HIS A 135 -2.78 -10.94 -2.26
CA HIS A 135 -1.48 -10.35 -2.60
C HIS A 135 -0.30 -11.21 -2.08
N TYR A 136 -0.34 -11.64 -0.82
CA TYR A 136 0.76 -12.45 -0.28
C TYR A 136 0.80 -13.87 -0.84
N LEU A 137 -0.35 -14.46 -1.17
CA LEU A 137 -0.42 -15.77 -1.84
C LEU A 137 0.13 -15.70 -3.27
N SER A 138 -0.12 -14.62 -4.00
CA SER A 138 0.40 -14.47 -5.35
C SER A 138 1.93 -14.51 -5.41
N ARG A 139 2.60 -13.88 -4.43
CA ARG A 139 4.07 -13.94 -4.29
C ARG A 139 4.57 -15.34 -3.97
N PHE A 140 3.83 -16.08 -3.14
CA PHE A 140 4.17 -17.47 -2.84
C PHE A 140 4.03 -18.36 -4.08
N LEU A 141 2.96 -18.19 -4.87
CA LEU A 141 2.76 -18.96 -6.09
C LEU A 141 3.79 -18.66 -7.19
N ILE A 142 4.29 -17.42 -7.30
CA ILE A 142 5.45 -17.14 -8.18
C ILE A 142 6.63 -17.98 -7.76
N PHE A 143 6.97 -17.95 -6.47
CA PHE A 143 8.11 -18.70 -5.98
C PHE A 143 7.95 -20.21 -6.24
N LEU A 144 6.73 -20.75 -6.12
CA LEU A 144 6.47 -22.15 -6.49
C LEU A 144 6.68 -22.38 -7.99
N LYS A 145 6.21 -21.47 -8.84
CA LYS A 145 6.39 -21.54 -10.30
C LYS A 145 7.86 -21.47 -10.70
N GLU A 146 8.66 -20.62 -10.06
CA GLU A 146 10.12 -20.52 -10.25
C GLU A 146 10.86 -21.79 -9.80
N LYS A 147 10.22 -22.65 -9.01
CA LYS A 147 10.72 -23.96 -8.58
C LYS A 147 10.08 -25.12 -9.35
N ASP A 148 9.37 -24.83 -10.43
CA ASP A 148 8.64 -25.81 -11.26
C ASP A 148 7.62 -26.65 -10.47
N LEU A 149 7.09 -26.08 -9.38
CA LEU A 149 6.06 -26.70 -8.54
C LEU A 149 4.67 -26.26 -9.03
N ILE A 150 4.05 -27.12 -9.84
CA ILE A 150 2.78 -26.85 -10.53
C ILE A 150 1.55 -27.31 -9.71
N SER A 151 1.73 -28.17 -8.69
CA SER A 151 0.64 -28.68 -7.84
C SER A 151 0.91 -28.46 -6.34
N MET A 152 -0.15 -28.18 -5.57
CA MET A 152 -0.09 -27.95 -4.13
C MET A 152 0.29 -29.22 -3.37
N ASP A 153 0.03 -30.40 -3.92
CA ASP A 153 0.38 -31.69 -3.29
C ASP A 153 1.89 -31.89 -3.14
N LYS A 154 2.68 -31.20 -3.98
CA LYS A 154 4.14 -31.23 -3.94
C LYS A 154 4.73 -30.18 -2.98
N VAL A 155 3.89 -29.35 -2.36
CA VAL A 155 4.33 -28.31 -1.41
C VAL A 155 4.50 -28.92 -0.03
N ASP A 156 5.74 -29.32 0.26
CA ASP A 156 6.12 -29.88 1.55
C ASP A 156 6.65 -28.81 2.53
N LYS A 157 7.06 -29.27 3.72
CA LYS A 157 7.67 -28.43 4.75
C LYS A 157 8.92 -27.70 4.25
N PHE A 158 9.76 -28.32 3.42
CA PHE A 158 11.01 -27.75 2.97
C PHE A 158 10.77 -26.59 1.99
N VAL A 159 9.81 -26.74 1.08
CA VAL A 159 9.39 -25.69 0.15
C VAL A 159 8.88 -24.47 0.92
N ILE A 160 8.02 -24.68 1.91
CA ILE A 160 7.49 -23.60 2.76
C ILE A 160 8.63 -22.88 3.48
N LEU A 161 9.51 -23.61 4.16
CA LEU A 161 10.64 -23.01 4.89
C LEU A 161 11.61 -22.28 3.95
N HIS A 162 11.84 -22.81 2.76
CA HIS A 162 12.69 -22.16 1.75
C HIS A 162 12.09 -20.83 1.31
N TYR A 163 10.78 -20.77 1.03
CA TYR A 163 10.10 -19.51 0.73
C TYR A 163 10.23 -18.52 1.89
N LEU A 164 10.01 -18.95 3.12
CA LEU A 164 10.08 -18.07 4.29
C LEU A 164 11.47 -17.46 4.50
N LYS A 165 12.54 -18.18 4.13
CA LYS A 165 13.92 -17.65 4.13
C LYS A 165 14.14 -16.54 3.10
N THR A 166 13.32 -16.44 2.05
CA THR A 166 13.40 -15.34 1.07
C THR A 166 12.78 -14.04 1.57
N LEU A 167 12.07 -14.07 2.70
CA LEU A 167 11.40 -12.87 3.25
C LEU A 167 12.40 -11.92 3.90
N ASP A 168 12.24 -10.63 3.61
CA ASP A 168 13.07 -9.55 4.15
C ASP A 168 12.84 -9.37 5.66
N VAL A 169 13.84 -9.71 6.46
CA VAL A 169 13.82 -9.62 7.93
C VAL A 169 13.58 -8.18 8.42
N ARG A 170 13.93 -7.17 7.61
CA ARG A 170 13.71 -5.74 7.94
C ARG A 170 12.24 -5.34 7.84
N LYS A 171 11.37 -6.20 7.30
CA LYS A 171 9.93 -5.95 7.10
C LYS A 171 9.07 -6.94 7.90
N PRO A 172 9.05 -6.88 9.24
CA PRO A 172 8.36 -7.85 10.09
C PRO A 172 6.86 -7.93 9.82
N THR A 173 6.19 -6.81 9.52
CA THR A 173 4.77 -6.80 9.14
C THR A 173 4.51 -7.58 7.85
N VAL A 174 5.40 -7.48 6.85
CA VAL A 174 5.27 -8.21 5.58
C VAL A 174 5.42 -9.70 5.83
N ALA A 175 6.42 -10.10 6.62
CA ALA A 175 6.62 -11.49 7.00
C ALA A 175 5.39 -12.06 7.75
N HIS A 176 4.89 -11.32 8.74
CA HIS A 176 3.70 -11.72 9.51
C HIS A 176 2.48 -11.94 8.62
N MET A 177 2.16 -10.98 7.74
CA MET A 177 0.99 -11.10 6.87
C MET A 177 1.17 -12.22 5.84
N THR A 178 2.40 -12.45 5.38
CA THR A 178 2.73 -13.58 4.49
C THR A 178 2.49 -14.92 5.19
N LEU A 179 3.03 -15.10 6.39
CA LEU A 179 2.82 -16.31 7.21
C LEU A 179 1.34 -16.55 7.47
N ARG A 180 0.59 -15.50 7.80
CA ARG A 180 -0.85 -15.59 8.04
C ARG A 180 -1.60 -16.02 6.79
N ALA A 181 -1.31 -15.42 5.63
CA ALA A 181 -1.96 -15.74 4.37
C ALA A 181 -1.71 -17.21 3.97
N ILE A 182 -0.45 -17.65 3.96
CA ILE A 182 -0.05 -19.02 3.61
C ILE A 182 -0.71 -20.01 4.56
N ARG A 183 -0.63 -19.80 5.87
CA ARG A 183 -1.23 -20.71 6.85
C ARG A 183 -2.73 -20.87 6.64
N THR A 184 -3.45 -19.76 6.46
CA THR A 184 -4.91 -19.83 6.26
C THR A 184 -5.29 -20.51 4.94
N PHE A 185 -4.48 -20.33 3.90
CA PHE A 185 -4.71 -20.98 2.61
C PHE A 185 -4.45 -22.48 2.67
N LEU A 186 -3.30 -22.90 3.20
CA LEU A 186 -2.98 -24.33 3.36
C LEU A 186 -3.99 -25.04 4.26
N LYS A 187 -4.44 -24.38 5.32
CA LYS A 187 -5.48 -24.91 6.20
C LYS A 187 -6.80 -25.11 5.47
N TYR A 188 -7.20 -24.12 4.67
CA TYR A 188 -8.38 -24.22 3.80
C TYR A 188 -8.27 -25.40 2.83
N LEU A 189 -7.14 -25.56 2.13
CA LEU A 189 -6.95 -26.67 1.19
C LEU A 189 -7.06 -28.04 1.86
N PHE A 190 -6.54 -28.17 3.08
CA PHE A 190 -6.70 -29.40 3.88
C PHE A 190 -8.16 -29.63 4.28
N GLU A 191 -8.87 -28.60 4.75
CA GLU A 191 -10.28 -28.69 5.15
C GLU A 191 -11.22 -29.00 3.98
N GLN A 192 -10.86 -28.60 2.75
CA GLN A 192 -11.59 -28.97 1.52
C GLN A 192 -11.18 -30.35 0.98
N GLY A 193 -10.29 -31.08 1.64
CA GLY A 193 -9.82 -32.40 1.21
C GLY A 193 -8.88 -32.38 -0.01
N ILE A 194 -8.39 -31.20 -0.41
CA ILE A 194 -7.48 -31.03 -1.55
C ILE A 194 -6.08 -31.50 -1.15
N LEU A 195 -5.63 -31.15 0.05
CA LEU A 195 -4.40 -31.68 0.63
C LEU A 195 -4.71 -32.85 1.56
N LYS A 196 -3.96 -33.95 1.43
CA LYS A 196 -4.09 -35.13 2.31
C LYS A 196 -3.54 -34.89 3.72
N THR A 197 -2.62 -33.95 3.89
CA THR A 197 -1.95 -33.66 5.16
C THR A 197 -2.04 -32.17 5.45
N ASP A 198 -2.24 -31.82 6.73
CA ASP A 198 -2.31 -30.42 7.15
C ASP A 198 -0.93 -29.76 7.16
N THR A 199 -0.50 -29.29 5.98
CA THR A 199 0.79 -28.59 5.80
C THR A 199 0.79 -27.19 6.43
N SER A 200 -0.36 -26.68 6.87
CA SER A 200 -0.45 -25.39 7.57
C SER A 200 0.30 -25.39 8.91
N LEU A 201 0.44 -26.58 9.52
CA LEU A 201 1.17 -26.80 10.76
C LEU A 201 2.68 -26.54 10.63
N PHE A 202 3.21 -26.62 9.41
CA PHE A 202 4.62 -26.32 9.13
C PHE A 202 4.92 -24.83 9.04
N VAL A 203 3.90 -23.96 8.97
CA VAL A 203 4.06 -22.51 8.87
C VAL A 203 4.32 -21.93 10.27
N PRO A 204 5.56 -21.47 10.59
CA PRO A 204 5.93 -21.02 11.93
C PRO A 204 5.05 -19.88 12.42
N ARG A 205 4.61 -19.94 13.69
CA ARG A 205 3.99 -18.80 14.34
C ARG A 205 5.06 -17.78 14.67
N ASP A 206 4.85 -16.54 14.26
CA ASP A 206 5.74 -15.44 14.56
C ASP A 206 5.29 -14.71 15.84
N ASN A 207 6.24 -14.14 16.57
CA ASN A 207 5.96 -13.32 17.75
C ASN A 207 5.67 -11.86 17.34
N TYR A 208 4.92 -11.66 16.25
CA TYR A 208 4.63 -10.33 15.74
C TYR A 208 3.77 -9.56 16.72
N LYS A 209 4.37 -8.59 17.38
CA LYS A 209 3.66 -7.62 18.21
C LYS A 209 3.24 -6.47 17.34
N LYS A 210 1.94 -6.39 17.02
CA LYS A 210 1.36 -5.18 16.43
C LYS A 210 1.69 -4.02 17.37
N GLN A 211 2.17 -2.92 16.82
CA GLN A 211 2.46 -1.71 17.60
C GLN A 211 1.28 -1.40 18.52
N ALA A 212 1.59 -1.14 19.80
CA ALA A 212 0.58 -0.89 20.81
C ALA A 212 -0.38 0.19 20.30
N LYS A 213 -1.68 -0.13 20.31
CA LYS A 213 -2.69 0.89 20.10
C LYS A 213 -2.57 1.84 21.28
N LEU A 214 -2.39 3.13 21.00
CA LEU A 214 -2.52 4.15 22.03
C LEU A 214 -3.92 4.04 22.65
N PRO A 215 -4.06 4.25 23.97
CA PRO A 215 -5.35 4.25 24.64
C PRO A 215 -6.33 5.17 23.91
N SER A 216 -7.57 4.71 23.72
CA SER A 216 -8.61 5.51 23.06
C SER A 216 -9.08 6.69 23.92
N VAL A 217 -8.77 6.65 25.23
CA VAL A 217 -9.13 7.65 26.23
C VAL A 217 -7.85 8.07 26.93
N PHE A 218 -7.48 9.34 26.79
CA PHE A 218 -6.44 9.97 27.59
C PHE A 218 -7.09 10.62 28.80
N LYS A 219 -6.45 10.54 29.98
CA LYS A 219 -6.92 11.28 31.16
C LYS A 219 -6.67 12.78 30.95
N THR A 220 -7.50 13.63 31.56
CA THR A 220 -7.37 15.10 31.47
C THR A 220 -5.95 15.58 31.78
N ASN A 221 -5.30 14.99 32.79
CA ASN A 221 -3.93 15.33 33.18
C ASN A 221 -2.89 14.99 32.10
N GLU A 222 -3.06 13.86 31.39
CA GLU A 222 -2.16 13.45 30.31
C GLU A 222 -2.28 14.40 29.10
N ILE A 223 -3.50 14.84 28.80
CA ILE A 223 -3.76 15.84 27.76
C ILE A 223 -3.13 17.18 28.14
N GLN A 224 -3.28 17.63 29.39
CA GLN A 224 -2.69 18.87 29.87
C GLN A 224 -1.16 18.84 29.81
N GLN A 225 -0.54 17.72 30.20
CA GLN A 225 0.91 17.53 30.07
C GLN A 225 1.34 17.57 28.60
N MET A 226 0.64 16.86 27.71
CA MET A 226 0.97 16.84 26.28
C MET A 226 0.81 18.20 25.61
N ILE A 227 -0.21 18.98 26.00
CA ILE A 227 -0.40 20.35 25.53
C ILE A 227 0.69 21.27 26.10
N GLY A 228 1.10 21.05 27.35
CA GLY A 228 2.12 21.83 28.04
C GLY A 228 3.54 21.67 27.49
N THR A 229 3.86 20.52 26.87
CA THR A 229 5.19 20.28 26.27
C THR A 229 5.36 20.87 24.87
N ILE A 230 4.29 21.40 24.26
CA ILE A 230 4.37 22.00 22.92
C ILE A 230 4.96 23.41 23.04
N ASP A 231 6.16 23.60 22.50
CA ASP A 231 6.72 24.94 22.30
C ASP A 231 5.85 25.74 21.34
N ARG A 232 5.38 26.92 21.78
CA ARG A 232 4.48 27.83 21.03
C ARG A 232 5.20 29.04 20.45
N SER A 233 6.53 29.08 20.54
CA SER A 233 7.36 30.18 20.04
C SER A 233 7.28 30.35 18.52
N ASN A 234 7.02 29.26 17.78
CA ASN A 234 7.00 29.24 16.32
C ASN A 234 5.63 28.85 15.73
N ALA A 235 5.44 29.12 14.44
CA ALA A 235 4.18 28.86 13.72
C ALA A 235 3.79 27.38 13.70
N CYS A 236 4.76 26.47 13.66
CA CYS A 236 4.51 25.02 13.72
C CYS A 236 3.98 24.61 15.10
N GLY A 237 4.59 25.13 16.16
CA GLY A 237 4.20 24.96 17.55
C GLY A 237 2.77 25.40 17.85
N LYS A 238 2.41 26.61 17.43
CA LYS A 238 1.02 27.14 17.59
C LYS A 238 -0.01 26.28 16.86
N ARG A 239 0.32 25.82 15.65
CA ARG A 239 -0.53 24.89 14.88
C ARG A 239 -0.68 23.55 15.60
N ASN A 240 0.41 22.99 16.10
CA ASN A 240 0.41 21.71 16.79
C ASN A 240 -0.43 21.77 18.07
N TYR A 241 -0.27 22.84 18.85
CA TYR A 241 -1.10 23.15 20.01
C TYR A 241 -2.60 23.20 19.64
N ALA A 242 -2.95 23.94 18.58
CA ALA A 242 -4.34 24.05 18.14
C ALA A 242 -4.92 22.70 17.70
N ILE A 243 -4.15 21.87 16.98
CA ILE A 243 -4.58 20.53 16.56
C ILE A 243 -4.83 19.62 17.76
N VAL A 244 -3.91 19.59 18.74
CA VAL A 244 -4.06 18.75 19.95
C VAL A 244 -5.22 19.24 20.79
N LEU A 245 -5.37 20.56 20.98
CA LEU A 245 -6.47 21.15 21.74
C LEU A 245 -7.83 20.87 21.10
N LEU A 246 -7.96 21.05 19.78
CA LEU A 246 -9.19 20.76 19.05
C LEU A 246 -9.54 19.28 19.12
N ALA A 247 -8.54 18.40 18.96
CA ALA A 247 -8.79 16.97 18.98
C ALA A 247 -9.12 16.45 20.41
N ALA A 248 -8.57 17.08 21.46
CA ALA A 248 -8.97 16.84 22.84
C ALA A 248 -10.41 17.29 23.13
N ARG A 249 -10.82 18.47 22.64
CA ARG A 249 -12.18 19.00 22.84
C ARG A 249 -13.26 18.29 22.02
N LEU A 250 -12.90 17.80 20.83
CA LEU A 250 -13.84 17.16 19.90
C LEU A 250 -13.82 15.62 19.97
N GLY A 251 -13.01 15.03 20.84
CA GLY A 251 -12.87 13.56 20.95
C GLY A 251 -12.25 12.89 19.72
N LEU A 252 -11.55 13.65 18.86
CA LEU A 252 -10.97 13.18 17.59
C LEU A 252 -9.60 12.52 17.82
N SER A 253 -9.53 11.47 18.64
CA SER A 253 -8.27 10.83 19.07
C SER A 253 -7.60 9.96 17.99
N THR A 254 -8.28 9.64 16.90
CA THR A 254 -7.73 8.78 15.83
C THR A 254 -6.72 9.51 14.93
N SER A 255 -6.85 10.82 14.74
CA SER A 255 -6.05 11.60 13.78
C SER A 255 -4.70 12.10 14.33
N ILE A 256 -4.63 12.38 15.64
CA ILE A 256 -3.41 12.91 16.31
C ILE A 256 -2.28 11.86 16.32
N SER A 257 -2.65 10.58 16.38
CA SER A 257 -1.80 9.45 16.75
C SER A 257 -0.57 9.21 15.86
N ASN A 258 -0.62 9.57 14.57
CA ASN A 258 0.47 9.26 13.63
C ASN A 258 1.55 10.34 13.53
N GLN A 259 1.31 11.55 14.04
CA GLN A 259 2.17 12.71 13.77
C GLN A 259 3.08 13.12 14.94
N TYR A 260 2.83 12.65 16.16
CA TYR A 260 3.55 13.09 17.37
C TYR A 260 4.46 12.04 18.03
N ARG A 261 4.67 10.89 17.38
CA ARG A 261 5.57 9.84 17.88
C ARG A 261 7.06 10.27 17.89
N SER A 262 7.45 11.23 17.05
CA SER A 262 8.81 11.76 17.01
C SER A 262 9.12 12.71 18.18
N VAL A 263 8.11 13.34 18.79
CA VAL A 263 8.31 14.30 19.89
C VAL A 263 8.44 13.58 21.23
N VAL A 264 7.67 12.51 21.45
CA VAL A 264 7.70 11.77 22.73
C VAL A 264 8.96 10.91 22.87
N LEU A 265 9.54 10.42 21.77
CA LEU A 265 10.78 9.61 21.80
C LEU A 265 12.08 10.43 21.77
N MET A 266 12.00 11.76 21.58
CA MET A 266 13.18 12.64 21.65
C MET A 266 13.47 13.17 23.06
N TYR A 267 12.51 13.06 23.98
CA TYR A 267 12.57 13.67 25.32
C TYR A 267 12.29 12.68 26.46
N GLY A 268 12.43 11.38 26.20
CA GLY A 268 12.43 10.32 27.21
C GLY A 268 13.53 9.31 26.89
#